data_AF-A0A6P6QU87-F1
#
_entry.id   AF-A0A6P6QU87-F1
#
_cell.length_a   1.000
_cell.length_b   1.000
_cell.length_c   1.000
_cell.angle_alpha   90.00
_cell.angle_beta   90.00
_cell.angle_gamma   90.00
#
_symmetry.space_group_name_H-M   'P 1'
#
loop_
_entity.id
_entity.type
_entity.pdbx_description
1 polymer ?
#
loop_
_entity_poly.entity_id
_entity_poly.type
_entity_poly.pdbx_seq_one_letter_code
_entity_poly.pdbx_strand_id
1 'polypeptide(L)' 'MSPCDMSESKAHHVEIRDVGGQMLPKLVDYIYTSEIEVSEDNVQVLLPAAGLLQLMDVRQVCCDLLQAQLHPCPLKRRL' A
#
# COMPACT_ATOMS: atom_id res chain seq x y z
N MET A 1 -37.49 9.93 -1.73
CA MET A 1 -36.60 11.10 -1.86
C MET A 1 -35.65 11.06 -0.66
N SER A 2 -34.37 10.78 -0.91
CA SER A 2 -33.31 10.51 0.07
C SER A 2 -32.93 11.75 0.91
N PRO A 3 -32.34 11.57 2.11
CA PRO A 3 -30.88 11.43 2.16
C PRO A 3 -30.44 10.31 3.13
N CYS A 4 -29.74 9.32 2.58
CA CYS A 4 -28.86 8.48 3.37
C CYS A 4 -27.71 9.37 3.83
N ASP A 5 -27.71 9.69 5.12
CA ASP A 5 -26.62 10.37 5.81
C ASP A 5 -25.41 9.44 5.86
N MET A 6 -24.63 9.42 4.77
CA MET A 6 -23.33 8.79 4.74
C MET A 6 -22.34 9.76 5.38
N SER A 7 -22.17 9.65 6.69
CA SER A 7 -21.10 10.28 7.47
C SER A 7 -19.70 9.71 7.16
N GLU A 8 -19.44 9.33 5.91
CA GLU A 8 -18.10 8.96 5.40
C GLU A 8 -17.35 10.20 4.87
N SER A 9 -17.87 11.40 5.13
CA SER A 9 -17.15 12.64 4.87
C SER A 9 -16.25 12.97 6.06
N LYS A 10 -14.96 12.59 5.97
CA LYS A 10 -13.76 13.25 6.55
C LYS A 10 -12.67 12.25 6.99
N ALA A 11 -12.13 11.46 6.07
CA ALA A 11 -10.75 10.98 6.21
C ALA A 11 -9.78 12.04 5.65
N HIS A 12 -9.80 13.27 6.20
CA HIS A 12 -8.90 14.35 5.76
C HIS A 12 -7.49 14.24 6.38
N HIS A 13 -7.29 13.22 7.23
CA HIS A 13 -6.06 12.97 7.96
C HIS A 13 -5.81 11.46 8.00
N VAL A 14 -4.82 10.99 7.23
CA VAL A 14 -4.35 9.61 7.31
C VAL A 14 -3.15 9.62 8.25
N GLU A 15 -3.34 9.15 9.49
CA GLU A 15 -2.23 8.91 10.41
C GLU A 15 -1.46 7.67 9.95
N ILE A 16 -0.36 7.90 9.24
CA ILE A 16 0.49 6.83 8.76
C ILE A 16 1.54 6.52 9.84
N ARG A 17 1.15 5.77 10.88
CA ARG A 17 2.01 5.50 12.06
C ARG A 17 3.14 4.49 11.82
N ASP A 18 2.97 3.60 10.86
CA ASP A 18 3.95 2.55 10.55
C ASP A 18 4.91 2.93 9.41
N VAL A 19 4.73 4.11 8.82
CA VAL A 19 5.55 4.55 7.69
C VAL A 19 6.71 5.37 8.21
N GLY A 20 7.87 4.72 8.33
CA GLY A 20 9.11 5.38 8.73
C GLY A 20 9.30 6.70 7.98
N GLY A 21 9.74 7.75 8.66
CA GLY A 21 9.72 9.13 8.13
C GLY A 21 10.42 9.33 6.78
N GLN A 22 11.30 8.42 6.38
CA GLN A 22 11.97 8.38 5.08
C GLN A 22 11.09 7.89 3.90
N MET A 23 9.97 7.22 4.16
CA MET A 23 9.06 6.70 3.13
C MET A 23 7.97 7.69 2.74
N LEU A 24 7.54 8.54 3.69
CA LEU A 24 6.56 9.60 3.44
C LEU A 24 6.95 10.50 2.25
N PRO A 25 8.19 11.04 2.16
CA PRO A 25 8.59 11.84 1.00
C PRO A 25 8.57 11.03 -0.31
N LYS A 26 8.94 9.74 -0.29
CA LYS A 26 8.89 8.89 -1.50
C LYS A 26 7.46 8.69 -2.01
N LEU A 27 6.48 8.57 -1.10
CA LEU A 27 5.06 8.51 -1.46
C LEU A 27 4.56 9.82 -2.03
N VAL A 28 4.98 10.95 -1.46
CA VAL A 28 4.64 12.27 -1.98
C VAL A 28 5.25 12.45 -3.38
N ASP A 29 6.53 12.11 -3.55
CA ASP A 29 7.19 12.14 -4.85
C ASP A 29 6.41 11.29 -5.86
N TYR A 30 6.03 10.06 -5.53
CA TYR A 30 5.18 9.23 -6.39
C TYR A 30 3.87 9.89 -6.78
N ILE A 31 3.19 10.58 -5.87
CA ILE A 31 1.93 11.26 -6.19
C ILE A 31 2.17 12.38 -7.23
N TYR A 32 3.34 13.01 -7.22
CA TYR A 32 3.71 14.08 -8.16
C TYR A 32 4.38 13.57 -9.45
N THR A 33 5.16 12.49 -9.40
CA THR A 33 5.96 11.96 -10.52
C THR A 33 5.35 10.72 -11.16
N SER A 34 4.43 10.05 -10.46
CA SER A 34 3.95 8.69 -10.77
C SER A 34 5.04 7.62 -10.80
N GLU A 35 6.20 7.89 -10.20
CA GLU A 35 7.36 6.99 -10.17
C GLU A 35 7.76 6.70 -8.72
N ILE A 36 7.82 5.41 -8.36
CA ILE A 36 8.24 4.97 -7.03
C ILE A 36 9.14 3.76 -7.11
N GLU A 37 10.27 3.82 -6.40
CA GLU A 37 11.18 2.71 -6.28
C GLU A 37 10.75 1.80 -5.12
N VAL A 38 10.28 0.61 -5.47
CA VAL A 38 9.92 -0.42 -4.51
C VAL A 38 11.14 -1.33 -4.29
N SER A 39 11.57 -1.46 -3.04
CA SER A 39 12.69 -2.32 -2.63
C SER A 39 12.27 -3.19 -1.47
N GLU A 40 13.04 -4.23 -1.17
CA GLU A 40 12.74 -5.23 -0.15
C GLU A 40 12.69 -4.64 1.27
N ASP A 41 13.55 -3.67 1.58
CA ASP A 41 13.51 -2.90 2.84
C ASP A 41 12.29 -1.98 2.94
N ASN A 42 11.79 -1.50 1.81
CA ASN A 42 10.73 -0.48 1.78
C ASN A 42 9.34 -1.11 1.66
N VAL A 43 9.22 -2.27 1.01
CA VAL A 43 7.95 -2.91 0.65
C VAL A 43 7.07 -3.23 1.86
N GLN A 44 7.68 -3.60 2.99
CA GLN A 44 6.96 -3.90 4.24
C GLN A 44 6.20 -2.67 4.77
N VAL A 45 6.79 -1.50 4.56
CA VAL A 45 6.29 -0.21 5.02
C VAL A 45 5.41 0.45 3.95
N LEU A 46 5.74 0.24 2.67
CA LEU A 46 5.06 0.82 1.54
C LEU A 46 3.73 0.14 1.23
N LEU A 47 3.62 -1.17 1.43
CA LEU A 47 2.39 -1.94 1.20
C LEU A 47 1.18 -1.40 2.01
N PRO A 48 1.26 -1.23 3.34
CA PRO A 48 0.16 -0.65 4.11
C PRO A 48 -0.09 0.82 3.73
N ALA A 49 0.96 1.58 3.42
CA ALA A 49 0.83 2.97 2.98
C ALA A 49 0.05 3.09 1.65
N ALA A 50 0.37 2.24 0.67
CA ALA A 50 -0.33 2.18 -0.60
C ALA A 50 -1.79 1.76 -0.43
N GLY A 51 -2.08 0.84 0.50
CA GLY A 51 -3.46 0.48 0.87
C GLY A 51 -4.25 1.65 1.47
N LEU A 52 -3.62 2.41 2.37
CA LEU A 52 -4.21 3.61 2.98
C LEU A 52 -4.46 4.72 1.96
N LEU A 53 -3.52 4.92 1.03
CA LEU A 53 -3.59 5.94 -0.02
C LEU A 53 -4.38 5.48 -1.26
N GLN A 54 -4.95 4.27 -1.23
CA GLN A 54 -5.69 3.66 -2.35
C GLN A 54 -4.87 3.57 -3.66
N LEU A 55 -3.54 3.49 -3.55
CA LEU A 55 -2.63 3.32 -4.68
C LEU A 55 -2.57 1.85 -5.07
N MET A 56 -3.57 1.39 -5.82
CA MET A 56 -3.72 -0.02 -6.17
C MET A 56 -2.56 -0.56 -7.01
N ASP A 57 -2.02 0.24 -7.93
CA ASP A 57 -0.88 -0.15 -8.77
C ASP A 57 0.37 -0.45 -7.92
N VAL A 58 0.70 0.47 -7.00
CA VAL A 58 1.84 0.32 -6.08
C VAL A 58 1.63 -0.89 -5.17
N ARG A 59 0.41 -1.06 -4.65
CA ARG A 59 0.07 -2.22 -3.80
C ARG A 59 0.27 -3.54 -4.55
N GLN A 60 -0.08 -3.60 -5.83
CA GLN A 60 0.06 -4.80 -6.63
C GLN A 60 1.53 -5.14 -6.86
N VAL A 61 2.34 -4.15 -7.26
CA VAL A 61 3.81 -4.31 -7.38
C VAL A 61 4.45 -4.76 -6.07
N CYS A 62 4.05 -4.17 -4.93
CA CYS A 62 4.52 -4.59 -3.61
C CYS A 62 4.14 -6.05 -3.30
N CYS A 63 2.91 -6.46 -3.62
CA CYS A 63 2.46 -7.85 -3.46
C CYS A 63 3.24 -8.81 -4.35
N ASP A 64 3.48 -8.46 -5.62
CA ASP A 64 4.24 -9.28 -6.57
C ASP A 64 5.69 -9.45 -6.10
N LEU A 65 6.31 -8.39 -5.57
CA LEU A 65 7.66 -8.43 -5.03
C LEU A 65 7.73 -9.31 -3.77
N LEU A 66 6.76 -9.16 -2.85
CA LEU A 66 6.65 -10.03 -1.67
C LEU A 66 6.41 -11.50 -2.08
N GLN A 67 5.56 -11.75 -3.07
CA GLN A 67 5.31 -13.11 -3.60
C GLN A 67 6.54 -13.70 -4.28
N ALA A 68 7.29 -12.90 -5.04
CA ALA A 68 8.53 -13.33 -5.68
C ALA A 68 9.59 -13.75 -4.64
N GLN A 69 9.63 -13.07 -3.49
CA GLN A 69 10.48 -13.46 -2.36
C GLN A 69 9.96 -14.69 -1.58
N LEU A 70 8.66 -14.97 -1.63
CA LEU A 70 8.01 -15.98 -0.78
C LEU A 70 8.01 -17.42 -1.33
N HIS A 71 8.54 -17.73 -2.53
CA HIS A 71 8.31 -19.06 -3.16
C HIS A 71 9.59 -19.90 -3.33
N PRO A 72 9.59 -21.22 -2.95
CA PRO A 72 8.43 -22.12 -2.92
C PRO A 72 8.22 -22.87 -1.58
N CYS A 73 6.98 -22.93 -1.09
CA CYS A 73 6.53 -24.10 -0.32
C CYS A 73 5.27 -24.68 -0.98
N PRO A 74 5.36 -25.85 -1.65
CA PRO A 74 4.22 -26.56 -2.21
C PRO A 74 3.48 -27.28 -1.08
N LEU A 75 2.64 -26.56 -0.33
CA LEU A 75 1.71 -27.20 0.61
C LEU A 75 0.30 -26.63 0.48
N LYS A 76 -0.19 -26.65 -0.77
CA LYS A 76 -1.59 -26.98 -1.07
C LYS A 76 -1.65 -28.25 -1.92
N ARG A 77 -0.99 -29.32 -1.46
CA ARG A 77 -1.46 -30.68 -1.71
C ARG A 77 -2.45 -30.98 -0.58
N ARG A 78 -3.67 -31.35 -0.96
CA ARG A 78 -4.81 -31.78 -0.13
C ARG A 78 -5.73 -30.67 0.39
N LEU A 79 -6.76 -30.34 -0.39
CA LEU A 79 -8.01 -31.11 -0.30
C LEU A 79 -8.57 -31.32 -1.71
#